data_AF-A0A966BR94-F1
#
_entry.id   AF-A0A966BR94-F1
#
_cell.length_a   1.000
_cell.length_b   1.000
_cell.length_c   1.000
_cell.angle_alpha   90.00
_cell.angle_beta   90.00
_cell.angle_gamma   90.00
#
_symmetry.space_group_name_H-M   'P 1'
#
loop_
_entity.id
_entity.type
_entity.pdbx_description
1 polymer ?
#
loop_
_entity_poly.entity_id
_entity_poly.type
_entity_poly.pdbx_seq_one_letter_code
_entity_poly.pdbx_strand_id
1 'polypeptide(L)'
;MGLKERLFGPVWESKDAEVRRQAVATERDSRLLAALPVLAQEDPDPGVRLAALQRMASEPDWLKARLEGSDASIQVAADHALVRQVC
;
A
#
# COMPACT_ATOMS: atom_id res chain seq x y z
N MET A 1 1.38 -9.54 19.40
CA MET A 1 0.95 -8.26 19.98
C MET A 1 1.92 -7.84 21.08
N GLY A 2 2.70 -6.79 20.83
CA GLY A 2 3.59 -6.20 21.84
C GLY A 2 2.85 -5.21 22.76
N LEU A 3 3.41 -4.92 23.93
CA LEU A 3 2.86 -3.94 24.87
C LEU A 3 2.69 -2.54 24.24
N LYS A 4 3.58 -2.18 23.31
CA LYS A 4 3.55 -0.89 22.58
C LYS A 4 2.34 -0.77 21.64
N GLU A 5 2.00 -1.82 20.88
CA GLU A 5 0.81 -1.81 20.01
C GLU A 5 -0.48 -1.68 20.81
N ARG A 6 -0.53 -2.21 22.04
CA ARG A 6 -1.71 -2.09 22.91
C ARG A 6 -1.96 -0.66 23.38
N LEU A 7 -0.93 0.18 23.41
CA LEU A 7 -1.01 1.57 23.87
C LEU A 7 -1.14 2.57 22.71
N PHE A 8 -0.53 2.26 21.56
CA PHE A 8 -0.43 3.19 20.43
C PHE A 8 -1.16 2.73 19.16
N GLY A 9 -1.74 1.53 19.15
CA GLY A 9 -2.30 0.91 17.95
C GLY A 9 -1.22 0.31 17.05
N PRO A 10 -1.64 -0.25 15.90
CA PRO A 10 -0.72 -0.80 14.91
C PRO A 10 0.05 0.32 14.18
N VAL A 11 1.27 0.02 13.73
CA VAL A 11 2.20 1.03 13.16
C VAL A 11 1.68 1.62 11.84
N TRP A 12 0.98 0.82 11.04
CA TRP A 12 0.36 1.27 9.79
C TRP A 12 -0.88 2.16 9.98
N GLU A 13 -1.30 2.45 11.21
CA GLU A 13 -2.34 3.44 11.55
C GLU A 13 -1.73 4.73 12.15
N SER A 14 -0.40 4.89 12.10
CA SER A 14 0.28 6.09 12.57
C SER A 14 -0.25 7.36 11.88
N LYS A 15 -0.29 8.48 12.61
CA LYS A 15 -0.59 9.79 12.03
C LYS A 15 0.47 10.25 11.02
N ASP A 16 1.69 9.74 11.14
CA ASP A 16 2.80 10.02 10.25
C ASP A 16 2.75 9.09 9.02
N ALA A 17 2.62 9.68 7.83
CA ALA A 17 2.56 8.95 6.57
C ALA A 17 3.86 8.19 6.25
N GLU A 18 5.02 8.71 6.65
CA GLU A 18 6.30 8.04 6.45
C GLU A 18 6.36 6.74 7.27
N VAL A 19 5.91 6.81 8.53
CA VAL A 19 5.82 5.65 9.42
C VAL A 19 4.85 4.62 8.86
N ARG A 20 3.67 5.06 8.39
CA ARG A 20 2.72 4.16 7.72
C ARG A 20 3.33 3.50 6.50
N ARG A 21 3.97 4.27 5.61
CA ARG A 21 4.60 3.77 4.39
C ARG A 21 5.67 2.73 4.70
N GLN A 22 6.53 2.99 5.68
CA GLN A 22 7.57 2.06 6.09
C GLN A 22 6.99 0.76 6.67
N ALA A 23 5.95 0.86 7.51
CA ALA A 23 5.24 -0.29 8.05
C ALA A 23 4.58 -1.10 6.93
N VAL A 24 3.82 -0.43 6.06
CA VAL A 24 3.21 -1.03 4.88
C VAL A 24 4.26 -1.71 4.03
N ALA A 25 5.45 -1.15 3.81
CA ALA A 25 6.49 -1.77 2.98
C ALA A 25 7.14 -3.02 3.61
N THR A 26 7.26 -3.10 4.94
CA THR A 26 8.19 -4.06 5.58
C THR A 26 7.55 -5.04 6.56
N GLU A 27 6.47 -4.67 7.23
CA GLU A 27 5.91 -5.50 8.31
C GLU A 27 5.16 -6.71 7.76
N ARG A 28 5.14 -7.82 8.50
CA ARG A 28 4.50 -9.09 8.08
C ARG A 28 3.30 -9.47 8.95
N ASP A 29 2.74 -8.51 9.68
CA ASP A 29 1.54 -8.75 10.49
C ASP A 29 0.38 -9.17 9.58
N SER A 30 -0.31 -10.26 9.92
CA SER A 30 -1.42 -10.77 9.11
C SER A 30 -2.58 -9.78 9.00
N ARG A 31 -2.79 -8.91 10.00
CA ARG A 31 -3.80 -7.85 9.97
C ARG A 31 -3.42 -6.76 8.98
N LEU A 32 -2.14 -6.38 8.93
CA LEU A 32 -1.63 -5.47 7.91
C LEU A 32 -1.83 -6.06 6.51
N LEU A 33 -1.45 -7.33 6.31
CA LEU A 33 -1.61 -7.99 5.02
C LEU A 33 -3.08 -7.99 4.56
N ALA A 34 -4.02 -8.22 5.48
CA ALA A 34 -5.45 -8.14 5.21
C ALA A 34 -5.94 -6.71 4.94
N ALA A 35 -5.26 -5.69 5.48
CA ALA A 35 -5.60 -4.28 5.30
C ALA A 35 -5.03 -3.66 4.01
N LEU A 36 -4.07 -4.31 3.33
CA LEU A 36 -3.43 -3.78 2.12
C LEU A 36 -4.42 -3.31 1.04
N PRO A 37 -5.53 -4.01 0.72
CA PRO A 37 -6.47 -3.56 -0.30
C PRO A 37 -7.14 -2.23 0.05
N VAL A 38 -7.44 -1.99 1.33
CA VAL A 38 -8.03 -0.73 1.80
C VAL A 38 -6.99 0.36 1.76
N LEU A 39 -5.77 0.10 2.25
CA LEU A 39 -4.67 1.06 2.25
C LEU A 39 -4.27 1.50 0.83
N ALA A 40 -4.29 0.58 -0.14
CA ALA A 40 -4.00 0.87 -1.55
C ALA A 40 -5.01 1.84 -2.19
N GLN A 41 -6.26 1.84 -1.71
CA GLN A 41 -7.35 2.63 -2.28
C GLN A 41 -7.58 3.93 -1.50
N GLU A 42 -7.50 3.89 -0.18
CA GLU A 42 -8.08 4.93 0.69
C GLU A 42 -7.05 5.66 1.56
N ASP A 43 -5.80 5.21 1.69
CA ASP A 43 -4.82 5.96 2.48
C ASP A 43 -4.66 7.36 1.87
N PRO A 44 -4.68 8.44 2.67
CA PRO A 44 -4.56 9.80 2.15
C PRO A 44 -3.21 10.06 1.45
N ASP A 45 -2.16 9.35 1.85
CA ASP A 45 -0.82 9.52 1.28
C ASP A 45 -0.60 8.61 0.04
N PRO A 46 -0.25 9.16 -1.14
CA PRO A 46 -0.01 8.37 -2.34
C PRO A 46 1.18 7.41 -2.21
N GLY A 47 2.16 7.73 -1.36
CA GLY A 47 3.30 6.85 -1.10
C GLY A 47 2.89 5.59 -0.33
N VAL A 48 1.95 5.71 0.62
CA VAL A 48 1.35 4.56 1.31
C VAL A 48 0.53 3.72 0.34
N ARG A 49 -0.32 4.35 -0.48
CA ARG A 49 -1.11 3.65 -1.52
C ARG A 49 -0.21 2.84 -2.45
N LEU A 50 0.87 3.46 -2.94
CA LEU A 50 1.85 2.80 -3.80
C LEU A 50 2.54 1.62 -3.10
N ALA A 51 2.97 1.78 -1.85
CA ALA A 51 3.63 0.71 -1.10
C ALA A 51 2.68 -0.50 -0.90
N ALA A 52 1.38 -0.25 -0.69
CA ALA A 52 0.38 -1.31 -0.58
C ALA A 52 0.20 -2.06 -1.91
N LEU A 53 0.06 -1.34 -3.04
CA LEU A 53 -0.04 -1.95 -4.39
C LEU A 53 1.18 -2.81 -4.74
N GLN A 54 2.38 -2.32 -4.44
CA GLN A 54 3.63 -3.07 -4.62
C GLN A 54 3.65 -4.40 -3.87
N ARG A 55 3.02 -4.45 -2.69
CA ARG A 55 2.95 -5.68 -1.89
C ARG A 55 1.85 -6.63 -2.30
N MET A 56 0.72 -6.11 -2.76
CA MET A 56 -0.36 -6.93 -3.29
C MET A 56 0.07 -7.60 -4.60
N ALA A 57 0.88 -6.90 -5.41
CA ALA A 57 1.53 -7.41 -6.62
C ALA A 57 0.57 -8.14 -7.60
N SER A 58 -0.69 -7.73 -7.61
CA SER A 58 -1.78 -8.37 -8.35
C SER A 58 -2.16 -7.50 -9.55
N GLU A 59 -2.26 -8.13 -10.72
CA GLU A 59 -2.58 -7.44 -11.98
C GLU A 59 -3.92 -6.68 -11.91
N PRO A 60 -5.03 -7.27 -11.42
CA PRO A 60 -6.29 -6.54 -11.25
C PRO A 60 -6.16 -5.26 -10.42
N ASP A 61 -5.34 -5.27 -9.37
CA ASP A 61 -5.16 -4.12 -8.48
C ASP A 61 -4.35 -3.01 -9.16
N TRP A 62 -3.32 -3.39 -9.95
CA TRP A 62 -2.57 -2.44 -10.77
C TRP A 62 -3.41 -1.84 -11.89
N LEU A 63 -4.25 -2.64 -12.58
CA LEU A 63 -5.18 -2.15 -13.58
C LEU A 63 -6.17 -1.16 -12.97
N LYS A 64 -6.77 -1.49 -11.81
CA LYS A 64 -7.67 -0.61 -11.09
C LYS A 64 -6.99 0.72 -10.74
N ALA A 65 -5.80 0.66 -10.15
CA ALA A 65 -5.03 1.85 -9.79
C ALA A 65 -4.68 2.72 -11.00
N ARG A 66 -4.44 2.12 -12.17
CA ARG A 66 -4.14 2.84 -13.41
C ARG A 66 -5.34 3.55 -14.03
N LEU A 67 -6.53 2.95 -13.89
CA LEU A 67 -7.78 3.45 -14.48
C LEU A 67 -8.48 4.47 -13.57
N GLU A 68 -8.47 4.22 -12.26
CA GLU A 68 -9.21 5.02 -11.27
C GLU A 68 -8.31 6.00 -10.49
N GLY A 69 -6.99 5.77 -10.47
CA GLY A 69 -6.06 6.57 -9.69
C GLY A 69 -5.81 7.96 -10.29
N SER A 70 -5.80 8.98 -9.43
CA SER A 70 -5.51 10.37 -9.80
C SER A 70 -4.01 10.74 -9.71
N ASP A 71 -3.19 9.91 -9.06
CA ASP A 71 -1.79 10.20 -8.83
C ASP A 71 -0.92 9.76 -10.01
N ALA A 72 -0.26 10.72 -10.65
CA ALA A 72 0.64 10.44 -11.76
C ALA A 72 1.75 9.43 -11.41
N SER A 73 2.27 9.46 -10.17
CA SER A 73 3.29 8.52 -9.72
C SER A 73 2.78 7.08 -9.64
N ILE A 74 1.53 6.87 -9.22
CA ILE A 74 0.90 5.55 -9.17
C ILE A 74 0.60 5.07 -10.58
N GLN A 75 0.14 5.94 -11.48
CA GLN A 75 -0.11 5.59 -12.88
C GLN A 75 1.17 5.11 -13.58
N VAL A 76 2.29 5.83 -13.43
CA VAL A 76 3.59 5.42 -13.98
C VAL A 76 4.05 4.09 -13.38
N ALA A 77 3.91 3.91 -12.06
CA ALA A 77 4.27 2.64 -11.42
C ALA A 77 3.41 1.47 -11.93
N ALA A 78 2.12 1.69 -12.14
CA ALA A 78 1.20 0.70 -12.67
C ALA A 78 1.56 0.32 -14.12
N ASP A 79 1.89 1.30 -14.97
CA ASP A 79 2.35 1.03 -16.35
C ASP A 79 3.59 0.13 -16.35
N HIS A 80 4.57 0.43 -15.49
CA HIS A 80 5.76 -0.42 -15.33
C HIS A 80 5.45 -1.82 -14.79
N ALA A 81 4.52 -1.95 -13.84
CA ALA A 81 4.14 -3.23 -13.26
C ALA A 81 3.43 -4.12 -14.29
N LEU A 82 2.49 -3.57 -15.06
CA LEU A 82 1.70 -4.29 -16.07
C LEU A 82 2.56 -4.72 -17.26
N VAL A 83 3.46 -3.87 -17.74
CA VAL A 83 4.40 -4.25 -18.81
C VAL A 83 5.27 -5.45 -18.40
N ARG A 84 5.74 -5.48 -17.15
CA ARG A 84 6.55 -6.59 -16.62
C ARG A 84 5.81 -7.93 -16.54
N GLN A 85 4.48 -7.93 -16.56
CA GLN A 85 3.69 -9.17 -16.49
C GLN A 85 3.39 -9.77 -17.87
N VAL A 86 3.47 -8.95 -18.92
CA VAL A 86 3.17 -9.35 -20.30
C VAL A 86 4.43 -9.70 -21.11
N CYS A 87 5.60 -9.17 -20.73
CA CYS A 87 6.90 -9.49 -21.32
C CYS A 87 7.61 -10.63 -20.58
#